data_AF-A0A2W1BC17-F1
#
_entry.id   AF-A0A2W1BC17-F1
#
_cell.length_a   1.000
_cell.length_b   1.000
_cell.length_c   1.000
_cell.angle_alpha   90.00
_cell.angle_beta   90.00
_cell.angle_gamma   90.00
#
_symmetry.space_group_name_H-M   'P 1'
#
loop_
_entity.id
_entity.type
_entity.pdbx_description
1 polymer ?
#
loop_
_entity_poly.entity_id
_entity_poly.type
_entity_poly.pdbx_seq_one_letter_code
_entity_poly.pdbx_strand_id
1 'polypeptide(L)'
;MNCNICFKKIDLSDLLRCNGCKATYHYRCMKITPAEFKEGPVQLKRTFKCDICTNVSKRIRVTDDTPVRGAPSAIGIADEINQSFEDSVSKDGLLTSEQKSIMTGIMEKVTSVLMAKLNDIEICIMDEIKANVTVLTSENSKLRQELKEANEKCMYFEQEIRSLKTEKQTITKDKQRQSVALPGSGDTTESSSSSAGSVNDSERGSHESRSQATEPVVSYAAVVGAAAAARKTADYKDSEIENKPVNTWTEIKRIKKQNPIKKGGNTSTLTLKAVERKKYLHVWRLAKDTTEDDLMQYIRNVLGDDTEITVEKVKQKIERNYASFKIGVTECNYEKLCDAEVWPLNVEYCEWIWFRLTTKPTLS
;
A
#
# COMPACT_ATOMS: atom_id res chain seq x y z
N MET A 1 -15.83 -8.70 2.12
CA MET A 1 -14.73 -8.31 1.21
C MET A 1 -14.86 -6.82 0.92
N ASN A 2 -13.76 -6.07 0.83
CA ASN A 2 -13.79 -4.63 0.58
C ASN A 2 -13.42 -4.34 -0.88
N CYS A 3 -13.99 -3.28 -1.44
CA CYS A 3 -13.68 -2.84 -2.80
C CYS A 3 -12.30 -2.19 -2.86
N ASN A 4 -11.49 -2.60 -3.83
CA ASN A 4 -10.13 -2.09 -3.98
C ASN A 4 -10.06 -0.68 -4.62
N ILE A 5 -11.21 -0.04 -4.89
CA ILE A 5 -11.29 1.34 -5.37
C ILE A 5 -11.86 2.24 -4.26
N CYS A 6 -13.03 1.93 -3.73
CA CYS A 6 -13.71 2.78 -2.75
C CYS A 6 -13.55 2.34 -1.30
N PHE A 7 -12.86 1.21 -1.04
CA PHE A 7 -12.61 0.61 0.28
C PHE A 7 -13.85 0.24 1.12
N LYS A 8 -15.06 0.41 0.60
CA LYS A 8 -16.32 0.00 1.25
C LYS A 8 -16.55 -1.51 1.15
N LYS A 9 -17.33 -2.07 2.08
CA LYS A 9 -17.77 -3.48 2.04
C LYS A 9 -18.58 -3.75 0.75
N ILE A 10 -18.40 -4.94 0.16
CA ILE A 10 -19.09 -5.38 -1.05
C ILE A 10 -20.06 -6.51 -0.70
N ASP A 11 -21.31 -6.37 -1.15
CA ASP A 11 -22.31 -7.44 -1.12
C ASP A 11 -22.06 -8.46 -2.23
N LEU A 12 -22.44 -9.72 -2.02
CA LEU A 12 -22.23 -10.79 -3.00
C LEU A 12 -22.93 -10.53 -4.35
N SER A 13 -24.03 -9.77 -4.35
CA SER A 13 -24.73 -9.34 -5.56
C SER A 13 -23.89 -8.39 -6.41
N ASP A 14 -23.03 -7.57 -5.82
CA ASP A 14 -22.32 -6.48 -6.49
C ASP A 14 -20.84 -6.80 -6.73
N LEU A 15 -20.42 -8.02 -6.37
CA LEU A 15 -19.04 -8.45 -6.36
C LEU A 15 -18.53 -8.81 -7.77
N LEU A 16 -17.49 -8.09 -8.19
CA LEU A 16 -16.58 -8.51 -9.26
C LEU A 16 -15.22 -8.87 -8.69
N ARG A 17 -14.64 -9.97 -9.18
CA ARG A 17 -13.30 -10.40 -8.82
C ARG A 17 -12.43 -10.44 -10.06
N CYS A 18 -11.34 -9.66 -10.08
CA CYS A 18 -10.41 -9.66 -11.20
C CYS A 18 -9.71 -11.03 -11.32
N ASN A 19 -9.71 -11.63 -12.50
CA ASN A 19 -9.06 -12.93 -12.70
C ASN A 19 -7.52 -12.85 -12.65
N GLY A 20 -6.94 -11.66 -12.92
CA GLY A 20 -5.52 -11.38 -12.83
C GLY A 20 -5.03 -11.28 -11.38
N CYS A 21 -5.33 -10.17 -10.70
CA CYS A 21 -4.83 -9.86 -9.35
C CYS A 21 -5.70 -10.40 -8.20
N LYS A 22 -6.88 -10.99 -8.49
CA LYS A 22 -7.85 -11.49 -7.50
C LYS A 22 -8.46 -10.44 -6.57
N ALA A 23 -8.16 -9.16 -6.75
CA ALA A 23 -8.81 -8.08 -6.03
C ALA A 23 -10.32 -8.03 -6.34
N THR A 24 -11.09 -7.56 -5.35
CA THR A 24 -12.54 -7.44 -5.42
C THR A 24 -12.98 -6.00 -5.61
N TYR A 25 -14.02 -5.80 -6.40
CA TYR A 25 -14.54 -4.49 -6.81
C TYR A 25 -16.07 -4.52 -6.79
N HIS A 26 -16.69 -3.38 -6.53
CA HIS A 26 -18.08 -3.18 -6.94
C HIS A 26 -18.13 -3.04 -8.47
N TYR A 27 -19.10 -3.65 -9.15
CA TYR A 27 -19.23 -3.48 -10.60
C TYR A 27 -19.41 -2.02 -11.02
N ARG A 28 -20.08 -1.22 -10.18
CA ARG A 28 -20.23 0.24 -10.35
C ARG A 28 -18.89 0.98 -10.32
N CYS A 29 -17.97 0.59 -9.44
CA CYS A 29 -16.64 1.20 -9.38
C CYS A 29 -15.79 0.89 -10.63
N MET A 30 -16.13 -0.17 -11.37
CA MET A 30 -15.49 -0.56 -12.63
C MET A 30 -16.23 -0.02 -13.87
N LYS A 31 -17.19 0.90 -13.69
CA LYS A 31 -18.01 1.49 -14.76
C LYS A 31 -18.79 0.47 -15.60
N ILE A 32 -19.10 -0.70 -15.03
CA ILE A 32 -19.98 -1.69 -15.66
C ILE A 32 -21.42 -1.31 -15.34
N THR A 33 -22.30 -1.33 -16.33
CA THR A 33 -23.71 -0.98 -16.11
C THR A 33 -24.44 -2.13 -15.38
N PRO A 34 -25.49 -1.85 -14.59
CA PRO A 34 -26.28 -2.90 -13.94
C PRO A 34 -26.90 -3.88 -14.94
N ALA A 35 -27.25 -3.43 -16.15
CA ALA A 35 -27.76 -4.28 -17.22
C ALA A 35 -26.69 -5.25 -17.71
N GLU A 36 -25.49 -4.78 -18.06
CA GLU A 36 -24.35 -5.62 -18.44
C GLU A 36 -23.92 -6.58 -17.33
N PHE A 37 -24.08 -6.21 -16.07
CA PHE A 37 -23.76 -7.08 -14.94
C PHE A 37 -24.83 -8.15 -14.69
N LYS A 38 -26.11 -7.85 -14.93
CA LYS A 38 -27.23 -8.80 -14.79
C LYS A 38 -27.37 -9.73 -16.00
N GLU A 39 -27.25 -9.19 -17.21
CA GLU A 39 -27.34 -9.93 -18.48
C GLU A 39 -26.01 -10.55 -18.88
N GLY A 40 -24.90 -10.01 -18.36
CA GLY A 40 -23.57 -10.54 -18.56
C GLY A 40 -23.52 -11.99 -18.12
N PRO A 41 -23.30 -12.94 -19.04
CA PRO A 41 -23.30 -14.36 -18.69
C PRO A 41 -22.30 -14.61 -17.57
N VAL A 42 -22.43 -15.74 -16.88
CA VAL A 42 -21.44 -16.30 -15.92
C VAL A 42 -19.98 -16.10 -16.36
N GLN A 43 -19.75 -15.95 -17.66
CA GLN A 43 -18.50 -15.53 -18.29
C GLN A 43 -17.94 -14.19 -17.78
N LEU A 44 -18.71 -13.10 -17.63
CA LEU A 44 -18.18 -11.81 -17.16
C LEU A 44 -17.51 -11.96 -15.79
N LYS A 45 -18.16 -12.68 -14.86
CA LYS A 45 -17.59 -12.99 -13.54
C LYS A 45 -16.32 -13.86 -13.61
N ARG A 46 -16.18 -14.69 -14.66
CA ARG A 46 -15.02 -15.59 -14.86
C ARG A 46 -13.85 -14.91 -15.61
N THR A 47 -14.14 -14.02 -16.54
CA THR A 47 -13.14 -13.44 -17.46
C THR A 47 -12.76 -11.99 -17.11
N PHE A 48 -13.50 -11.33 -16.21
CA PHE A 48 -13.23 -9.95 -15.83
C PHE A 48 -11.78 -9.74 -15.37
N LYS A 49 -11.17 -8.66 -15.88
CA LYS A 49 -9.86 -8.15 -15.46
C LYS A 49 -10.01 -6.67 -15.15
N CYS A 50 -9.45 -6.23 -14.02
CA CYS A 50 -9.37 -4.81 -13.70
C CYS A 50 -8.34 -4.12 -14.61
N ASP A 51 -8.46 -2.81 -14.79
CA ASP A 51 -7.64 -2.01 -15.70
C ASP A 51 -6.14 -2.21 -15.51
N ILE A 52 -5.71 -2.38 -14.25
CA ILE A 52 -4.31 -2.69 -13.91
C ILE A 52 -3.88 -4.01 -14.58
N CYS A 53 -4.71 -5.06 -14.49
CA CYS A 53 -4.41 -6.37 -15.08
C CYS A 53 -4.64 -6.43 -16.59
N THR A 54 -5.51 -5.56 -17.14
CA THR A 54 -5.72 -5.44 -18.59
C THR A 54 -4.53 -4.72 -19.25
N ASN A 55 -3.97 -3.71 -18.59
CA ASN A 55 -2.83 -2.92 -19.07
C ASN A 55 -1.47 -3.61 -18.90
N VAL A 56 -1.38 -4.68 -18.11
CA VAL A 56 -0.22 -5.58 -18.12
C VAL A 56 -0.31 -6.39 -19.42
N SER A 57 0.10 -5.75 -20.52
CA SER A 57 0.27 -6.37 -21.82
C SER A 57 0.97 -7.70 -21.60
N LYS A 58 0.36 -8.80 -22.07
CA LYS A 58 1.03 -10.11 -22.10
C LYS A 58 2.34 -9.86 -22.86
N ARG A 59 3.47 -9.72 -22.14
CA ARG A 59 4.78 -9.91 -22.75
C ARG A 59 4.73 -11.35 -23.22
N ILE A 60 4.36 -11.53 -24.48
CA ILE A 60 4.60 -12.75 -25.23
C ILE A 60 6.07 -13.00 -24.97
N ARG A 61 6.36 -14.10 -24.27
CA ARG A 61 7.72 -14.60 -24.18
C ARG A 61 8.03 -15.10 -25.58
N VAL A 62 8.38 -14.16 -26.45
CA VAL A 62 9.25 -14.48 -27.57
C VAL A 62 10.51 -15.01 -26.90
N THR A 63 10.84 -16.25 -27.24
CA THR A 63 12.09 -16.92 -26.88
C THR A 63 13.24 -16.09 -27.44
N ASP A 64 13.63 -15.05 -26.73
CA ASP A 64 14.87 -14.32 -27.00
C ASP A 64 16.02 -15.17 -26.45
N ASP A 65 16.58 -15.99 -27.34
CA ASP A 65 17.94 -16.55 -27.22
C ASP A 65 18.95 -15.40 -27.39
N THR A 66 18.98 -14.47 -26.44
CA THR A 66 20.09 -13.50 -26.36
C THR A 66 21.23 -14.18 -25.60
N PRO A 67 22.37 -14.48 -26.24
CA PRO A 67 23.49 -15.15 -25.57
C PRO A 67 24.04 -14.22 -24.49
N VAL A 68 24.02 -14.70 -23.25
CA VAL A 68 24.63 -14.04 -22.09
C VAL A 68 26.13 -13.97 -22.32
N ARG A 69 26.66 -12.83 -22.77
CA ARG A 69 28.10 -12.56 -22.71
C ARG A 69 28.48 -12.43 -21.25
N GLY A 70 29.31 -13.36 -20.77
CA GLY A 70 29.90 -13.32 -19.44
C GLY A 70 30.68 -12.02 -19.25
N ALA A 71 30.36 -11.30 -18.17
CA ALA A 71 31.11 -10.12 -17.77
C ALA A 71 32.50 -10.55 -17.26
N PRO A 72 33.59 -9.91 -17.70
CA PRO A 72 34.89 -10.11 -17.10
C PRO A 72 34.93 -9.44 -15.71
N SER A 73 35.49 -10.14 -14.74
CA SER A 73 35.68 -9.69 -13.36
C SER A 73 36.42 -8.36 -13.30
N ALA A 74 35.74 -7.31 -12.85
CA ALA A 74 36.33 -6.02 -12.53
C ALA A 74 36.99 -6.09 -11.14
N ILE A 75 38.31 -6.30 -11.12
CA ILE A 75 39.18 -6.03 -9.97
C ILE A 75 40.18 -4.98 -10.47
N GLY A 76 40.17 -3.78 -9.88
CA GLY A 76 41.35 -2.89 -9.87
C GLY A 76 41.37 -1.64 -10.77
N ILE A 77 40.31 -0.81 -10.82
CA ILE A 77 40.37 0.53 -11.47
C ILE A 77 39.77 1.63 -10.57
N ALA A 78 40.04 1.58 -9.26
CA ALA A 78 39.59 2.64 -8.33
C ALA A 78 40.68 3.65 -7.97
N ASP A 79 41.98 3.30 -8.11
CA ASP A 79 43.06 4.16 -7.63
C ASP A 79 43.78 4.99 -8.72
N GLU A 80 43.59 4.70 -10.01
CA GLU A 80 44.30 5.41 -11.09
C GLU A 80 43.62 6.70 -11.60
N ILE A 81 42.38 6.97 -11.18
CA ILE A 81 41.63 8.15 -11.68
C ILE A 81 41.93 9.41 -10.86
N ASN A 82 42.50 9.30 -9.65
CA ASN A 82 42.80 10.45 -8.80
C ASN A 82 44.20 11.07 -9.02
N GLN A 83 45.05 10.49 -9.87
CA GLN A 83 46.42 10.99 -10.09
C GLN A 83 46.63 11.72 -11.43
N SER A 84 45.67 11.71 -12.35
CA SER A 84 45.85 12.32 -13.69
C SER A 84 45.28 13.73 -13.84
N PHE A 85 44.61 14.28 -12.82
CA PHE A 85 43.99 15.61 -12.93
C PHE A 85 44.89 16.76 -12.43
N GLU A 86 45.87 16.50 -11.55
CA GLU A 86 46.75 17.58 -11.05
C GLU A 86 47.90 17.93 -12.01
N ASP A 87 48.34 17.01 -12.87
CA ASP A 87 49.48 17.24 -13.78
C ASP A 87 49.10 18.01 -15.07
N SER A 88 47.81 18.20 -15.35
CA SER A 88 47.36 18.89 -16.58
C SER A 88 47.11 20.39 -16.42
N VAL A 89 47.30 20.97 -15.23
CA VAL A 89 47.04 22.41 -14.97
C VAL A 89 48.33 23.26 -14.93
N SER A 90 49.49 22.66 -15.20
CA SER A 90 50.79 23.39 -15.15
C SER A 90 51.23 24.00 -16.50
N LYS A 91 50.39 24.01 -17.54
CA LYS A 91 50.77 24.58 -18.84
C LYS A 91 50.01 25.87 -19.20
N ASP A 92 50.74 26.96 -19.00
CA ASP A 92 50.74 28.19 -19.78
C ASP A 92 49.46 29.03 -19.82
N GLY A 93 49.36 29.91 -18.82
CA GLY A 93 48.51 31.08 -18.83
C GLY A 93 48.57 31.79 -17.49
N LEU A 94 49.63 32.57 -17.24
CA LEU A 94 49.77 33.39 -16.04
C LEU A 94 48.61 34.41 -16.00
N LEU A 95 47.52 34.06 -15.31
CA LEU A 95 46.49 35.03 -14.93
C LEU A 95 47.20 36.16 -14.20
N THR A 96 47.04 37.38 -14.71
CA THR A 96 47.59 38.59 -14.10
C THR A 96 47.07 38.71 -12.66
N SER A 97 47.85 39.31 -11.76
CA SER A 97 47.45 39.51 -10.36
C SER A 97 46.08 40.19 -10.24
N GLU A 98 45.76 41.07 -11.18
CA GLU A 98 44.47 41.75 -11.29
C GLU A 98 43.31 40.78 -11.61
N GLN A 99 43.49 39.86 -12.56
CA GLN A 99 42.47 38.84 -12.87
C GLN A 99 42.24 37.87 -11.69
N LYS A 100 43.30 37.54 -10.95
CA LYS A 100 43.17 36.72 -9.72
C LYS A 100 42.33 37.45 -8.67
N SER A 101 42.60 38.74 -8.45
CA SER A 101 41.83 39.56 -7.49
C SER A 101 40.35 39.65 -7.87
N ILE A 102 40.05 39.87 -9.16
CA ILE A 102 38.67 39.90 -9.67
C ILE A 102 37.99 38.54 -9.45
N MET A 103 38.66 37.44 -9.79
CA MET A 103 38.11 36.10 -9.66
C MET A 103 37.84 35.74 -8.20
N THR A 104 38.75 36.07 -7.28
CA THR A 104 38.53 35.89 -5.83
C THR A 104 37.32 36.67 -5.34
N GLY A 105 37.16 37.94 -5.76
CA GLY A 105 36.00 38.75 -5.39
C GLY A 105 34.67 38.22 -5.97
N ILE A 106 34.69 37.65 -7.18
CA ILE A 106 33.52 36.98 -7.75
C ILE A 106 33.19 35.71 -6.97
N MET A 107 34.18 34.88 -6.67
CA MET A 107 33.99 33.65 -5.89
C MET A 107 33.41 33.94 -4.51
N GLU A 108 33.92 34.96 -3.80
CA GLU A 108 33.40 35.34 -2.49
C GLU A 108 31.93 35.77 -2.55
N LYS A 109 31.54 36.55 -3.56
CA LYS A 109 30.13 36.93 -3.79
C LYS A 109 29.25 35.72 -4.11
N VAL A 110 29.72 34.81 -4.96
CA VAL A 110 28.98 33.59 -5.31
C VAL A 110 28.81 32.70 -4.08
N THR A 111 29.86 32.48 -3.29
CA THR A 111 29.79 31.73 -2.03
C THR A 111 28.82 32.38 -1.05
N SER A 112 28.85 33.71 -0.91
CA SER A 112 27.93 34.44 -0.03
C SER A 112 26.46 34.26 -0.46
N VAL A 113 26.16 34.39 -1.76
CA VAL A 113 24.79 34.19 -2.29
C VAL A 113 24.33 32.74 -2.10
N LEU A 114 25.20 31.76 -2.37
CA LEU A 114 24.88 30.35 -2.18
C LEU A 114 24.59 30.03 -0.71
N MET A 115 25.41 30.55 0.22
CA MET A 115 25.19 30.33 1.66
C MET A 115 23.88 30.97 2.14
N ALA A 116 23.53 32.16 1.65
CA ALA A 116 22.23 32.77 1.95
C ALA A 116 21.06 31.91 1.44
N LYS A 117 21.13 31.41 0.21
CA LYS A 117 20.10 30.53 -0.36
C LYS A 117 19.99 29.19 0.36
N LEU A 118 21.11 28.61 0.79
CA LEU A 118 21.10 27.38 1.59
C LEU A 118 20.41 27.60 2.94
N ASN A 119 20.70 28.72 3.61
CA ASN A 119 20.03 29.07 4.87
C ASN A 119 18.52 29.30 4.67
N ASP A 120 18.10 29.96 3.59
CA ASP A 120 16.68 30.16 3.28
C ASP A 120 15.95 28.82 3.06
N ILE A 121 16.58 27.87 2.37
CA ILE A 121 16.05 26.52 2.16
C ILE A 121 15.98 25.76 3.49
N GLU A 122 17.01 25.86 4.32
CA GLU A 122 17.04 25.22 5.65
C GLU A 122 15.88 25.72 6.52
N ILE A 123 15.65 27.04 6.55
CA ILE A 123 14.52 27.64 7.29
C ILE A 123 13.18 27.12 6.75
N CYS A 124 12.98 27.11 5.42
CA CYS A 124 11.75 26.61 4.81
C CYS A 124 11.47 25.14 5.18
N ILE A 125 12.49 24.27 5.10
CA ILE A 125 12.35 22.85 5.44
C ILE A 125 12.04 22.67 6.93
N MET A 126 12.68 23.45 7.81
CA MET A 126 12.40 23.40 9.25
C MET A 126 10.96 23.80 9.57
N ASP A 127 10.44 24.84 8.93
CA ASP A 127 9.06 25.29 9.13
C ASP A 127 8.04 24.24 8.64
N GLU A 128 8.30 23.59 7.50
CA GLU A 128 7.46 22.50 7.00
C GLU A 128 7.47 21.29 7.95
N ILE A 129 8.66 20.88 8.41
CA ILE A 129 8.80 19.81 9.40
C ILE A 129 8.03 20.17 10.68
N LYS A 130 8.15 21.41 11.15
CA LYS A 130 7.47 21.89 12.36
C LYS A 130 5.95 21.87 12.18
N ALA A 131 5.44 22.32 11.04
CA ALA A 131 4.02 22.24 10.71
C ALA A 131 3.52 20.79 10.73
N ASN A 132 4.24 19.87 10.08
CA ASN A 132 3.90 18.45 10.07
C ASN A 132 3.93 17.83 11.47
N VAL A 133 4.91 18.18 12.31
CA VAL A 133 4.98 17.73 13.72
C VAL A 133 3.77 18.21 14.51
N THR A 134 3.31 19.46 14.31
CA THR A 134 2.12 19.96 15.02
C THR A 134 0.85 19.20 14.63
N VAL A 135 0.65 18.92 13.33
CA VAL A 135 -0.49 18.13 12.83
C VAL A 135 -0.45 16.74 13.44
N LEU A 136 0.67 16.03 13.33
CA LEU A 136 0.83 14.68 13.89
C LEU A 136 0.63 14.64 15.41
N THR A 137 1.07 15.66 16.12
CA THR A 137 0.87 15.76 17.58
C THR A 137 -0.62 15.91 17.91
N SER A 138 -1.35 16.73 17.15
CA SER A 138 -2.79 16.91 17.33
C SER A 138 -3.56 15.62 17.03
N GLU A 139 -3.23 14.91 15.96
CA GLU A 139 -3.87 13.63 15.61
C GLU A 139 -3.58 12.55 16.66
N ASN A 140 -2.35 12.47 17.16
CA ASN A 140 -1.99 11.53 18.23
C ASN A 140 -2.79 11.80 19.51
N SER A 141 -2.99 13.08 19.87
CA SER A 141 -3.81 13.46 21.02
C SER A 141 -5.27 13.03 20.85
N LYS A 142 -5.84 13.22 19.65
CA LYS A 142 -7.19 12.79 19.30
C LYS A 142 -7.36 11.27 19.37
N LEU A 143 -6.42 10.52 18.80
CA LEU A 143 -6.44 9.05 18.85
C LEU A 143 -6.34 8.52 20.29
N ARG A 144 -5.53 9.16 21.14
CA ARG A 144 -5.46 8.81 22.57
C ARG A 144 -6.78 9.06 23.30
N GLN A 145 -7.47 10.14 22.96
CA GLN A 145 -8.80 10.43 23.51
C GLN A 145 -9.83 9.38 23.05
N GLU A 146 -9.89 9.08 21.75
CA GLU A 146 -10.80 8.06 21.21
C GLU A 146 -10.54 6.68 21.84
N LEU A 147 -9.27 6.32 22.05
CA LEU A 147 -8.88 5.10 22.75
C LEU A 147 -9.40 5.07 24.19
N LYS A 148 -9.30 6.19 24.91
CA LYS A 148 -9.80 6.32 26.28
C LYS A 148 -11.32 6.14 26.34
N GLU A 149 -12.06 6.81 25.45
CA GLU A 149 -13.52 6.70 25.37
C GLU A 149 -13.97 5.27 25.01
N ALA A 150 -13.25 4.61 24.09
CA ALA A 150 -13.51 3.22 23.74
C ALA A 150 -13.26 2.28 24.94
N ASN A 151 -12.20 2.52 25.71
CA ASN A 151 -11.90 1.74 26.90
C ASN A 151 -12.97 1.90 28.00
N GLU A 152 -13.46 3.12 28.21
CA GLU A 152 -14.57 3.39 29.15
C GLU A 152 -15.86 2.66 28.73
N LYS A 153 -16.19 2.67 27.44
CA LYS A 153 -17.33 1.90 26.89
C LYS A 153 -17.17 0.39 27.08
N CYS A 154 -15.96 -0.14 26.85
CA CYS A 154 -15.67 -1.56 27.10
C CYS A 154 -15.88 -1.92 28.58
N MET A 155 -15.39 -1.09 29.51
CA MET A 155 -15.61 -1.31 30.94
C MET A 155 -17.10 -1.30 31.32
N TYR A 156 -17.89 -0.40 30.73
CA TYR A 156 -19.34 -0.37 30.94
C TYR A 156 -20.01 -1.67 30.47
N PHE A 157 -19.71 -2.14 29.26
CA PHE A 157 -20.27 -3.40 28.76
C PHE A 157 -19.84 -4.62 29.58
N GLU A 158 -18.59 -4.65 30.06
CA GLU A 158 -18.14 -5.72 30.95
C GLU A 158 -18.88 -5.73 32.29
N GLN A 159 -19.26 -4.56 32.82
CA GLN A 159 -20.07 -4.45 34.04
C GLN A 159 -21.51 -4.89 33.78
N GLU A 160 -22.10 -4.50 32.66
CA GLU A 160 -23.45 -4.91 32.25
C GLU A 160 -23.55 -6.43 32.06
N ILE A 161 -22.57 -7.02 31.35
CA ILE A 161 -22.46 -8.48 31.19
C ILE A 161 -22.36 -9.18 32.56
N ARG A 162 -21.61 -8.61 33.52
CA ARG A 162 -21.53 -9.14 34.88
C ARG A 162 -22.88 -9.10 35.59
N SER A 163 -23.61 -7.98 35.49
CA SER A 163 -24.96 -7.84 36.07
C SER A 163 -25.94 -8.87 35.50
N LEU A 164 -26.01 -8.98 34.17
CA LEU A 164 -26.89 -9.94 33.48
C LEU A 164 -26.56 -11.40 33.84
N LYS A 165 -25.28 -11.72 34.04
CA LYS A 165 -24.88 -13.05 34.52
C LYS A 165 -25.41 -13.33 35.93
N THR A 166 -25.36 -12.37 36.84
CA THR A 166 -25.90 -12.54 38.20
C THR A 166 -27.42 -12.67 38.21
N GLU A 167 -28.14 -11.88 37.41
CA GLU A 167 -29.59 -11.98 37.25
C GLU A 167 -30.03 -13.32 36.65
N LYS A 168 -29.31 -13.82 35.63
CA LYS A 168 -29.58 -15.15 35.08
C LYS A 168 -29.41 -16.25 36.14
N GLN A 169 -28.42 -16.12 37.03
CA GLN A 169 -28.20 -17.08 38.11
C GLN A 169 -29.33 -17.05 39.16
N THR A 170 -29.88 -15.90 39.51
CA THR A 170 -31.02 -15.81 40.45
C THR A 170 -32.26 -16.44 39.86
N ILE A 171 -32.61 -16.12 38.61
CA ILE A 171 -33.77 -16.70 37.90
C ILE A 171 -33.65 -18.24 37.82
N THR A 172 -32.45 -18.76 37.58
CA THR A 172 -32.21 -20.22 37.51
C THR A 172 -32.43 -20.89 38.87
N LYS A 173 -31.98 -20.26 39.96
CA LYS A 173 -32.20 -20.76 41.33
C LYS A 173 -33.68 -20.73 41.72
N ASP A 174 -34.41 -19.69 41.35
CA ASP A 174 -35.84 -19.58 41.62
C ASP A 174 -36.66 -20.63 40.86
N LYS A 175 -36.30 -20.89 39.60
CA LYS A 175 -36.91 -21.96 38.81
C LYS A 175 -36.66 -23.35 39.43
N GLN A 176 -35.46 -23.60 39.94
CA GLN A 176 -35.13 -24.86 40.62
C GLN A 176 -35.90 -25.02 41.95
N ARG A 177 -36.18 -23.93 42.67
CA ARG A 177 -37.03 -23.95 43.89
C ARG A 177 -38.49 -24.24 43.56
N GLN A 178 -39.03 -23.68 42.49
CA GLN A 178 -40.42 -23.93 42.08
C GLN A 178 -40.67 -25.39 41.66
N SER A 179 -39.67 -26.08 41.09
CA SER A 179 -39.82 -27.49 40.70
C SER A 179 -39.87 -28.50 41.85
N VAL A 180 -39.56 -28.11 43.09
CA VAL A 180 -39.49 -29.04 44.24
C VAL A 180 -40.77 -29.03 45.09
N ALA A 181 -41.73 -28.13 44.84
CA ALA A 181 -42.90 -27.90 45.71
C ALA A 181 -44.22 -28.60 45.29
N LEU A 182 -44.20 -29.56 44.36
CA LEU A 182 -45.40 -30.33 43.97
C LEU A 182 -45.31 -31.78 44.50
N PRO A 183 -45.95 -32.10 45.65
CA PRO A 183 -46.23 -33.47 46.04
C PRO A 183 -47.38 -34.03 45.19
N GLY A 184 -47.21 -35.28 44.77
CA GLY A 184 -48.08 -35.93 43.79
C GLY A 184 -49.55 -36.09 44.20
N SER A 185 -50.41 -36.10 43.19
CA SER A 185 -51.65 -36.85 43.17
C SER A 185 -51.73 -37.52 41.79
N GLY A 186 -52.02 -38.83 41.78
CA GLY A 186 -51.78 -39.74 40.66
C GLY A 186 -52.92 -39.89 39.66
N ASP A 187 -52.72 -40.91 38.80
CA ASP A 187 -53.61 -41.50 37.78
C ASP A 187 -53.88 -40.61 36.53
N THR A 188 -53.91 -41.08 35.28
CA THR A 188 -54.12 -42.41 34.70
C THR A 188 -53.70 -42.45 33.20
N THR A 189 -53.29 -43.63 32.71
CA THR A 189 -53.47 -44.25 31.35
C THR A 189 -52.95 -43.67 30.02
N GLU A 190 -52.07 -44.47 29.40
CA GLU A 190 -52.04 -45.04 28.02
C GLU A 190 -52.35 -44.18 26.76
N SER A 191 -51.38 -44.10 25.84
CA SER A 191 -51.39 -44.83 24.54
C SER A 191 -50.35 -44.32 23.51
N SER A 192 -49.54 -45.27 23.02
CA SER A 192 -49.16 -45.52 21.61
C SER A 192 -48.56 -44.42 20.71
N SER A 193 -47.29 -44.60 20.27
CA SER A 193 -46.95 -45.17 18.93
C SER A 193 -45.58 -44.69 18.37
N SER A 194 -44.66 -45.66 18.21
CA SER A 194 -43.74 -45.91 17.07
C SER A 194 -42.89 -44.79 16.42
N SER A 195 -41.54 -44.92 16.43
CA SER A 195 -40.75 -45.48 15.29
C SER A 195 -39.25 -45.06 15.28
N ALA A 196 -38.40 -46.09 15.18
CA ALA A 196 -37.09 -46.22 14.50
C ALA A 196 -36.00 -45.12 14.63
N GLY A 197 -34.73 -45.41 14.91
CA GLY A 197 -34.00 -46.68 15.10
C GLY A 197 -32.49 -46.46 15.17
N SER A 198 -31.76 -47.51 15.59
CA SER A 198 -30.37 -47.89 15.22
C SER A 198 -29.23 -46.86 15.41
N VAL A 199 -28.04 -47.15 15.96
CA VAL A 199 -27.16 -48.33 15.91
C VAL A 199 -26.17 -48.26 17.11
N ASN A 200 -25.73 -49.44 17.56
CA ASN A 200 -24.52 -49.82 18.33
C ASN A 200 -23.33 -48.83 18.23
N ASP A 201 -22.39 -48.73 19.18
CA ASP A 201 -21.51 -49.81 19.62
C ASP A 201 -20.61 -49.36 20.80
N SER A 202 -20.27 -50.30 21.68
CA SER A 202 -18.97 -50.58 22.34
C SER A 202 -17.93 -49.44 22.47
N GLU A 203 -17.20 -49.22 23.56
CA GLU A 203 -16.60 -50.15 24.52
C GLU A 203 -15.90 -49.33 25.63
N ARG A 204 -15.93 -49.84 26.88
CA ARG A 204 -14.73 -50.04 27.74
C ARG A 204 -13.87 -48.84 28.18
N GLY A 205 -13.73 -48.67 29.50
CA GLY A 205 -12.57 -47.98 30.05
C GLY A 205 -12.67 -47.51 31.50
N SER A 206 -12.72 -48.44 32.44
CA SER A 206 -12.37 -48.26 33.84
C SER A 206 -10.95 -47.69 34.02
N HIS A 207 -10.75 -46.71 34.91
CA HIS A 207 -9.72 -46.77 35.97
C HIS A 207 -9.76 -45.55 36.91
N GLU A 208 -9.75 -45.86 38.21
CA GLU A 208 -9.50 -44.99 39.37
C GLU A 208 -8.12 -44.32 39.35
N SER A 209 -8.00 -43.18 40.07
CA SER A 209 -6.92 -42.80 41.03
C SER A 209 -7.04 -41.28 41.28
N ARG A 210 -7.47 -40.74 42.44
CA ARG A 210 -6.84 -40.69 43.77
C ARG A 210 -5.32 -40.36 43.76
N SER A 211 -4.99 -39.11 44.06
CA SER A 211 -3.79 -38.61 44.78
C SER A 211 -3.95 -37.08 44.94
N GLN A 212 -4.19 -36.56 46.15
CA GLN A 212 -3.21 -36.16 47.18
C GLN A 212 -2.34 -34.94 46.83
N ALA A 213 -2.36 -34.01 47.77
CA ALA A 213 -1.70 -32.71 47.80
C ALA A 213 -0.17 -32.79 47.79
N THR A 214 0.48 -31.68 47.42
CA THR A 214 1.62 -31.09 48.15
C THR A 214 1.83 -29.64 47.69
N GLU A 215 1.96 -28.73 48.64
CA GLU A 215 2.54 -27.40 48.46
C GLU A 215 4.06 -27.50 48.24
N PRO A 216 4.67 -26.45 47.67
CA PRO A 216 5.88 -25.94 48.31
C PRO A 216 5.92 -24.41 48.41
N VAL A 217 5.98 -23.96 49.66
CA VAL A 217 6.96 -23.05 50.29
C VAL A 217 7.76 -22.08 49.39
N VAL A 218 7.69 -20.82 49.82
CA VAL A 218 8.46 -19.62 49.49
C VAL A 218 9.99 -19.84 49.46
N SER A 219 10.67 -19.23 48.49
CA SER A 219 12.07 -18.79 48.64
C SER A 219 12.32 -17.47 47.89
N TYR A 220 12.87 -16.49 48.60
CA TYR A 220 13.31 -15.17 48.13
C TYR A 220 14.82 -15.20 47.80
N ALA A 221 15.25 -14.28 46.92
CA ALA A 221 16.61 -13.96 46.45
C ALA A 221 17.03 -14.72 45.16
N ALA A 222 17.66 -14.14 44.14
CA ALA A 222 18.17 -12.80 43.87
C ALA A 222 18.61 -12.73 42.37
N VAL A 223 18.54 -11.52 41.79
CA VAL A 223 19.52 -10.94 40.83
C VAL A 223 19.56 -11.44 39.36
N VAL A 224 19.10 -10.52 38.50
CA VAL A 224 19.68 -10.06 37.20
C VAL A 224 19.88 -11.07 36.06
N GLY A 225 19.14 -10.81 34.97
CA GLY A 225 19.69 -10.87 33.61
C GLY A 225 19.32 -12.10 32.78
N ALA A 226 18.51 -11.86 31.74
CA ALA A 226 18.43 -12.55 30.43
C ALA A 226 16.98 -12.80 29.98
N ALA A 227 16.35 -11.78 29.40
CA ALA A 227 15.08 -11.93 28.68
C ALA A 227 15.33 -11.99 27.17
N ALA A 228 15.78 -13.15 26.69
CA ALA A 228 15.71 -13.52 25.28
C ALA A 228 15.45 -15.03 25.17
N ALA A 229 14.46 -15.37 24.36
CA ALA A 229 14.06 -16.73 23.96
C ALA A 229 13.24 -17.56 24.99
N ALA A 230 11.93 -17.30 25.03
CA ALA A 230 10.94 -18.33 25.34
C ALA A 230 9.75 -18.20 24.37
N ARG A 231 9.78 -19.02 23.31
CA ARG A 231 8.65 -19.22 22.40
C ARG A 231 7.54 -19.94 23.18
N LYS A 232 6.37 -19.32 23.27
CA LYS A 232 5.13 -19.95 23.72
C LYS A 232 4.79 -21.12 22.79
N THR A 233 4.89 -22.34 23.29
CA THR A 233 4.15 -23.50 22.77
C THR A 233 2.70 -23.34 23.21
N ALA A 234 1.87 -22.79 22.33
CA ALA A 234 0.44 -22.75 22.54
C ALA A 234 -0.15 -24.13 22.21
N ASP A 235 -0.82 -24.71 23.21
CA ASP A 235 -1.73 -25.85 23.13
C ASP A 235 -2.59 -25.78 21.87
N TYR A 236 -2.35 -26.71 20.96
CA TYR A 236 -3.20 -26.95 19.80
C TYR A 236 -4.28 -27.95 20.23
N LYS A 237 -5.46 -27.42 20.58
CA LYS A 237 -6.64 -28.25 20.82
C LYS A 237 -6.98 -29.02 19.55
N ASP A 238 -6.97 -30.33 19.69
CA ASP A 238 -7.38 -31.33 18.73
C ASP A 238 -8.88 -31.15 18.40
N SER A 239 -9.14 -30.44 17.31
CA SER A 239 -10.48 -30.31 16.75
C SER A 239 -10.66 -31.39 15.69
N GLU A 240 -11.38 -32.44 16.09
CA GLU A 240 -12.22 -33.33 15.29
C GLU A 240 -12.18 -33.06 13.77
N ILE A 241 -11.42 -33.89 13.07
CA ILE A 241 -11.29 -33.86 11.61
C ILE A 241 -12.57 -34.43 11.01
N GLU A 242 -13.49 -33.53 10.73
CA GLU A 242 -14.70 -33.80 9.95
C GLU A 242 -14.29 -34.17 8.51
N ASN A 243 -14.41 -35.47 8.18
CA ASN A 243 -14.10 -36.05 6.88
C ASN A 243 -14.96 -35.42 5.75
N LYS A 244 -14.48 -34.31 5.18
CA LYS A 244 -15.04 -33.74 3.94
C LYS A 244 -14.42 -34.43 2.72
N PRO A 245 -15.23 -34.80 1.71
CA PRO A 245 -14.75 -35.50 0.54
C PRO A 245 -13.73 -34.65 -0.23
N VAL A 246 -12.50 -35.16 -0.27
CA VAL A 246 -11.33 -34.60 -0.93
C VAL A 246 -11.51 -34.72 -2.44
N ASN A 247 -11.94 -33.65 -3.10
CA ASN A 247 -11.89 -33.56 -4.58
C ASN A 247 -11.90 -32.10 -5.11
N THR A 248 -11.15 -31.19 -4.47
CA THR A 248 -10.95 -29.83 -5.00
C THR A 248 -9.48 -29.57 -5.31
N TRP A 249 -9.14 -29.72 -6.59
CA TRP A 249 -7.88 -29.23 -7.15
C TRP A 249 -7.74 -27.74 -6.88
N THR A 250 -6.68 -27.34 -6.17
CA THR A 250 -6.42 -25.93 -5.85
C THR A 250 -5.45 -25.37 -6.89
N GLU A 251 -5.91 -24.43 -7.71
CA GLU A 251 -5.10 -23.78 -8.76
C GLU A 251 -3.96 -22.96 -8.13
N ILE A 252 -2.75 -23.50 -8.14
CA ILE A 252 -1.55 -22.83 -7.61
C ILE A 252 -1.09 -21.76 -8.61
N LYS A 253 -1.55 -20.51 -8.47
CA LYS A 253 -1.03 -19.39 -9.28
C LYS A 253 0.35 -18.99 -8.79
N ARG A 254 1.38 -19.21 -9.61
CA ARG A 254 2.74 -18.65 -9.38
C ARG A 254 2.67 -17.13 -9.40
N ILE A 255 2.69 -16.50 -8.23
CA ILE A 255 2.91 -15.07 -8.08
C ILE A 255 4.34 -14.79 -8.52
N LYS A 256 4.53 -14.12 -9.66
CA LYS A 256 5.83 -13.57 -10.02
C LYS A 256 6.11 -12.42 -9.06
N LYS A 257 6.93 -12.69 -8.04
CA LYS A 257 7.49 -11.65 -7.19
C LYS A 257 8.28 -10.72 -8.11
N GLN A 258 7.74 -9.53 -8.40
CA GLN A 258 8.57 -8.47 -8.97
C GLN A 258 9.49 -8.03 -7.85
N ASN A 259 10.79 -8.21 -8.05
CA ASN A 259 11.76 -7.72 -7.08
C ASN A 259 11.59 -6.20 -6.99
N PRO A 260 11.41 -5.63 -5.78
CA PRO A 260 11.29 -4.20 -5.62
C PRO A 260 12.54 -3.53 -6.19
N ILE A 261 12.34 -2.56 -7.10
CA ILE A 261 13.44 -1.75 -7.60
C ILE A 261 13.90 -0.86 -6.45
N LYS A 262 15.13 -1.07 -5.98
CA LYS A 262 15.74 -0.22 -4.97
C LYS A 262 16.21 1.09 -5.64
N LYS A 263 15.71 2.23 -5.16
CA LYS A 263 16.20 3.56 -5.56
C LYS A 263 17.36 3.95 -4.62
N GLY A 264 18.44 4.51 -5.17
CA GLY A 264 19.51 5.09 -4.36
C GLY A 264 19.08 6.45 -3.80
N GLY A 265 19.38 6.72 -2.53
CA GLY A 265 19.06 7.99 -1.85
C GLY A 265 20.29 8.83 -1.50
N ASN A 266 21.44 8.57 -2.14
CA ASN A 266 22.68 9.30 -1.85
C ASN A 266 22.69 10.64 -2.59
N THR A 267 22.80 11.74 -1.86
CA THR A 267 22.89 13.11 -2.37
C THR A 267 24.33 13.64 -2.45
N SER A 268 25.31 12.88 -1.95
CA SER A 268 26.64 13.43 -1.59
C SER A 268 27.79 13.04 -2.54
N THR A 269 27.58 12.15 -3.51
CA THR A 269 28.67 11.70 -4.41
C THR A 269 28.57 12.35 -5.79
N LEU A 270 29.39 13.39 -6.01
CA LEU A 270 29.43 14.21 -7.23
C LEU A 270 29.97 13.49 -8.48
N THR A 271 30.58 12.31 -8.35
CA THR A 271 31.22 11.59 -9.46
C THR A 271 30.24 10.88 -10.40
N LEU A 272 29.05 10.52 -9.93
CA LEU A 272 28.02 9.84 -10.74
C LEU A 272 26.77 10.72 -10.85
N LYS A 273 26.51 11.23 -12.07
CA LYS A 273 25.27 11.97 -12.37
C LYS A 273 24.18 10.98 -12.77
N ALA A 274 23.19 10.79 -11.90
CA ALA A 274 21.97 10.10 -12.28
C ALA A 274 21.10 11.02 -13.14
N VAL A 275 20.51 10.49 -14.21
CA VAL A 275 19.53 11.24 -15.02
C VAL A 275 18.20 11.25 -14.26
N GLU A 276 17.64 12.43 -14.06
CA GLU A 276 16.34 12.57 -13.42
C GLU A 276 15.24 11.91 -14.25
N ARG A 277 14.32 11.22 -13.55
CA ARG A 277 13.20 10.57 -14.21
C ARG A 277 12.14 11.62 -14.53
N LYS A 278 11.83 11.75 -15.82
CA LYS A 278 10.70 12.56 -16.28
C LYS A 278 9.41 11.74 -16.21
N LYS A 279 8.36 12.34 -15.66
CA LYS A 279 6.97 11.87 -15.75
C LYS A 279 6.22 12.77 -16.72
N TYR A 280 5.17 12.22 -17.31
CA TYR A 280 4.40 12.92 -18.33
C TYR A 280 2.94 13.03 -17.90
N LEU A 281 2.34 14.19 -18.15
CA LEU A 281 0.94 14.49 -17.92
C LEU A 281 0.27 14.78 -19.26
N HIS A 282 -0.92 14.22 -19.47
CA HIS A 282 -1.80 14.63 -20.54
C HIS A 282 -2.74 15.70 -20.01
N VAL A 283 -2.80 16.86 -20.65
CA VAL A 283 -3.74 17.93 -20.29
C VAL A 283 -4.58 18.27 -21.51
N TRP A 284 -5.90 18.36 -21.35
CA TRP A 284 -6.83 18.63 -22.44
C TRP A 284 -8.00 19.52 -21.99
N ARG A 285 -8.84 19.90 -22.96
CA ARG A 285 -9.88 20.95 -22.84
C ARG A 285 -9.34 22.37 -22.67
N LEU A 286 -8.12 22.64 -23.12
CA LEU A 286 -7.60 23.99 -23.22
C LEU A 286 -8.19 24.70 -24.45
N ALA A 287 -8.20 26.03 -24.45
CA ALA A 287 -8.67 26.79 -25.60
C ALA A 287 -7.83 26.50 -26.85
N LYS A 288 -8.43 26.59 -28.05
CA LYS A 288 -7.78 26.15 -29.31
C LYS A 288 -6.55 27.00 -29.66
N ASP A 289 -6.60 28.26 -29.27
CA ASP A 289 -5.58 29.30 -29.41
C ASP A 289 -4.44 29.18 -28.39
N THR A 290 -4.61 28.41 -27.31
CA THR A 290 -3.52 28.16 -26.36
C THR A 290 -2.31 27.56 -27.08
N THR A 291 -1.16 28.16 -26.84
CA THR A 291 0.15 27.77 -27.39
C THR A 291 0.95 26.96 -26.37
N GLU A 292 2.05 26.34 -26.82
CA GLU A 292 2.96 25.62 -25.93
C GLU A 292 3.67 26.59 -24.97
N ASP A 293 3.95 27.82 -25.41
CA ASP A 293 4.59 28.87 -24.63
C ASP A 293 3.70 29.37 -23.49
N ASP A 294 2.40 29.57 -23.75
CA ASP A 294 1.44 29.97 -22.71
C ASP A 294 1.41 28.94 -21.57
N LEU A 295 1.40 27.65 -21.94
CA LEU A 295 1.36 26.56 -20.97
C LEU A 295 2.70 26.38 -20.24
N MET A 296 3.84 26.55 -20.95
CA MET A 296 5.16 26.57 -20.30
C MET A 296 5.28 27.71 -19.29
N GLN A 297 4.84 28.91 -19.66
CA GLN A 297 4.85 30.07 -18.77
C GLN A 297 3.95 29.84 -17.55
N TYR A 298 2.74 29.31 -17.77
CA TYR A 298 1.84 28.93 -16.68
C TYR A 298 2.49 27.98 -15.68
N ILE A 299 3.11 26.90 -16.18
CA ILE A 299 3.75 25.88 -15.33
C ILE A 299 4.97 26.46 -14.60
N ARG A 300 5.78 27.30 -15.26
CA ARG A 300 6.91 27.99 -14.61
C ARG A 300 6.44 28.91 -13.47
N ASN A 301 5.33 29.62 -13.65
CA ASN A 301 4.77 30.44 -12.57
C ASN A 301 4.34 29.60 -11.35
N VAL A 302 3.92 28.35 -11.55
CA VAL A 302 3.52 27.44 -10.47
C VAL A 302 4.72 26.76 -9.81
N LEU A 303 5.69 26.29 -10.61
CA LEU A 303 6.80 25.45 -10.13
C LEU A 303 8.11 26.21 -9.87
N GLY A 304 8.26 27.41 -10.42
CA GLY A 304 9.49 28.20 -10.44
C GLY A 304 10.22 28.12 -11.79
N ASP A 305 10.97 29.18 -12.12
CA ASP A 305 11.66 29.37 -13.40
C ASP A 305 12.77 28.35 -13.67
N ASP A 306 13.36 27.78 -12.62
CA ASP A 306 14.47 26.82 -12.71
C ASP A 306 14.03 25.40 -13.13
N THR A 307 12.73 25.18 -13.35
CA THR A 307 12.21 23.84 -13.63
C THR A 307 12.39 23.45 -15.10
N GLU A 308 13.02 22.31 -15.36
CA GLU A 308 13.06 21.71 -16.68
C GLU A 308 11.68 21.14 -17.07
N ILE A 309 11.02 21.80 -18.03
CA ILE A 309 9.68 21.46 -18.51
C ILE A 309 9.72 21.23 -20.01
N THR A 310 9.06 20.18 -20.49
CA THR A 310 8.84 19.94 -21.92
C THR A 310 7.34 19.95 -22.21
N VAL A 311 6.86 20.78 -23.12
CA VAL A 311 5.45 20.81 -23.54
C VAL A 311 5.38 20.46 -25.02
N GLU A 312 4.53 19.50 -25.37
CA GLU A 312 4.30 19.07 -26.75
C GLU A 312 2.79 19.11 -27.05
N LYS A 313 2.37 19.88 -28.06
CA LYS A 313 0.97 19.91 -28.53
C LYS A 313 0.62 18.58 -29.20
N VAL A 314 -0.38 17.90 -28.67
CA VAL A 314 -0.81 16.58 -29.16
C VAL A 314 -1.65 16.75 -30.42
N LYS A 315 -1.16 16.24 -31.55
CA LYS A 315 -1.90 16.20 -32.82
C LYS A 315 -3.06 15.20 -32.72
N GLN A 316 -4.29 15.70 -32.63
CA GLN A 316 -5.48 14.88 -32.61
C GLN A 316 -5.86 14.42 -34.02
N LYS A 317 -6.39 13.19 -34.14
CA LYS A 317 -6.87 12.65 -35.43
C LYS A 317 -8.13 13.35 -35.93
N ILE A 318 -8.98 13.80 -35.01
CA ILE A 318 -10.23 14.50 -35.28
C ILE A 318 -10.02 15.91 -34.74
N GLU A 319 -10.31 16.92 -35.55
CA GLU A 319 -10.24 18.31 -35.11
C GLU A 319 -11.33 18.55 -34.06
N ARG A 320 -10.91 18.91 -32.84
CA ARG A 320 -11.81 19.24 -31.73
C ARG A 320 -11.74 20.73 -31.44
N ASN A 321 -12.77 21.24 -30.76
CA ASN A 321 -12.84 22.65 -30.33
C ASN A 321 -11.93 22.95 -29.12
N TYR A 322 -10.90 22.14 -28.89
CA TYR A 322 -9.97 22.31 -27.78
C TYR A 322 -8.57 21.81 -28.14
N ALA A 323 -7.57 22.36 -27.46
CA ALA A 323 -6.19 21.90 -27.54
C ALA A 323 -5.87 20.87 -26.43
N SER A 324 -4.93 19.98 -26.74
CA SER A 324 -4.39 18.99 -25.79
C SER A 324 -2.87 18.98 -25.87
N PHE A 325 -2.22 18.80 -24.72
CA PHE A 325 -0.78 18.89 -24.56
C PHE A 325 -0.27 17.72 -23.74
N LYS A 326 0.94 17.28 -24.08
CA LYS A 326 1.74 16.35 -23.30
C LYS A 326 2.82 17.16 -22.60
N ILE A 327 2.80 17.14 -21.27
CA ILE A 327 3.70 17.90 -20.43
C ILE A 327 4.65 16.92 -19.77
N GLY A 328 5.95 17.12 -19.91
CA GLY A 328 7.00 16.36 -19.23
C GLY A 328 7.65 17.20 -18.14
N VAL A 329 7.69 16.67 -16.92
CA VAL A 329 8.30 17.28 -15.74
C VAL A 329 9.09 16.26 -14.93
N THR A 330 9.97 16.73 -14.05
CA THR A 330 10.72 15.90 -13.11
C THR A 330 9.81 15.20 -12.10
N GLU A 331 10.22 14.02 -11.60
CA GLU A 331 9.40 13.20 -10.68
C GLU A 331 9.00 13.97 -9.40
N CYS A 332 9.85 14.86 -8.89
CA CYS A 332 9.58 15.68 -7.70
C CYS A 332 8.52 16.77 -7.94
N ASN A 333 8.43 17.32 -9.15
CA ASN A 333 7.46 18.37 -9.48
C ASN A 333 6.14 17.81 -10.02
N TYR A 334 6.12 16.53 -10.38
CA TYR A 334 4.94 15.87 -10.92
C TYR A 334 3.75 15.87 -9.94
N GLU A 335 4.01 15.68 -8.64
CA GLU A 335 2.95 15.63 -7.62
C GLU A 335 2.25 16.98 -7.47
N LYS A 336 3.01 18.08 -7.53
CA LYS A 336 2.47 19.45 -7.50
C LYS A 336 1.53 19.72 -8.68
N LEU A 337 1.88 19.26 -9.88
CA LEU A 337 1.01 19.39 -11.06
C LEU A 337 -0.18 18.43 -11.04
N CYS A 338 -0.23 17.46 -10.13
CA CYS A 338 -1.37 16.57 -9.99
C CYS A 338 -2.46 17.14 -9.08
N ASP A 339 -2.22 18.28 -8.42
CA ASP A 339 -3.22 18.96 -7.61
C ASP A 339 -4.26 19.66 -8.47
N ALA A 340 -5.54 19.46 -8.14
CA ALA A 340 -6.66 20.00 -8.91
C ALA A 340 -6.73 21.54 -8.85
N GLU A 341 -6.24 22.13 -7.77
CA GLU A 341 -6.22 23.58 -7.55
C GLU A 341 -5.19 24.31 -8.43
N VAL A 342 -4.21 23.59 -8.95
CA VAL A 342 -3.18 24.12 -9.85
C VAL A 342 -3.72 24.34 -11.26
N TRP A 343 -4.86 23.78 -11.63
CA TRP A 343 -5.38 23.88 -12.99
C TRP A 343 -6.56 24.86 -13.08
N PRO A 344 -6.67 25.63 -14.18
CA PRO A 344 -7.85 26.44 -14.42
C PRO A 344 -9.13 25.60 -14.47
N LEU A 345 -10.27 26.22 -14.13
CA LEU A 345 -11.58 25.58 -14.18
C LEU A 345 -11.83 24.93 -15.56
N ASN A 346 -12.34 23.70 -15.53
CA ASN A 346 -12.67 22.85 -16.69
C ASN A 346 -11.49 22.26 -17.47
N VAL A 347 -10.25 22.51 -17.05
CA VAL A 347 -9.09 21.79 -17.58
C VAL A 347 -9.11 20.37 -17.00
N GLU A 348 -8.97 19.37 -17.87
CA GLU A 348 -8.90 17.97 -17.48
C GLU A 348 -7.46 17.47 -17.68
N TYR A 349 -6.97 16.66 -16.76
CA TYR A 349 -5.63 16.10 -16.82
C TYR A 349 -5.57 14.65 -16.34
N CYS A 350 -4.57 13.90 -16.80
CA CYS A 350 -4.27 12.56 -16.32
C CYS A 350 -2.79 12.20 -16.55
N GLU A 351 -2.31 11.17 -15.84
CA GLU A 351 -0.99 10.60 -16.11
C GLU A 351 -0.92 10.14 -17.57
N TRP A 352 0.09 10.61 -18.29
CA TRP A 352 0.38 10.12 -19.63
C TRP A 352 1.01 8.73 -19.50
N ILE A 353 0.13 7.74 -19.42
CA ILE A 353 0.54 6.35 -19.56
C ILE A 353 0.92 6.19 -21.03
N TRP A 354 2.20 5.93 -21.29
CA TRP A 354 2.62 5.46 -22.61
C TRP A 354 1.81 4.20 -22.90
N PHE A 355 0.74 4.34 -23.67
CA PHE A 355 0.25 3.26 -24.50
C PHE A 355 1.44 2.97 -25.39
N ARG A 356 2.23 1.96 -25.01
CA ARG A 356 3.16 1.32 -25.92
C ARG A 356 2.28 0.83 -27.05
N LEU A 357 2.05 1.70 -28.03
CA LEU A 357 1.82 1.26 -29.39
C LEU A 357 3.03 0.38 -29.62
N THR A 358 2.81 -0.93 -29.59
CA THR A 358 3.71 -1.89 -30.17
C THR A 358 3.84 -1.43 -31.62
N THR A 359 4.77 -0.53 -31.88
CA THR A 359 5.24 -0.21 -33.22
C THR A 359 5.74 -1.55 -33.72
N LYS A 360 4.91 -2.24 -34.51
CA LYS A 360 5.36 -3.41 -35.24
C LYS A 360 6.60 -2.94 -36.00
N PRO A 361 7.77 -3.55 -35.80
CA PRO A 361 8.95 -3.18 -36.56
C PRO A 361 8.55 -3.25 -38.02
N THR A 362 8.62 -2.10 -38.70
CA THR A 362 8.42 -2.06 -40.14
C THR A 362 9.70 -2.66 -40.68
N LEU A 363 9.62 -3.90 -41.17
CA LEU A 363 10.73 -4.55 -41.87
C LEU A 363 11.03 -3.69 -43.09
N SER A 364 12.13 -2.95 -43.02
CA SER A 364 12.75 -2.22 -44.13
C SER A 364 13.61 -3.15 -44.96
#